data_AF-A0A916H603-F1
#
_entry.id   AF-A0A916H603-F1
#
_cell.length_a   1.000
_cell.length_b   1.000
_cell.length_c   1.000
_cell.angle_alpha   90.00
_cell.angle_beta   90.00
_cell.angle_gamma   90.00
#
_symmetry.space_group_name_H-M   'P 1'
#
loop_
_entity.id
_entity.type
_entity.pdbx_description
1 polymer ?
#
loop_
_entity_poly.entity_id
_entity_poly.type
_entity_poly.pdbx_seq_one_letter_code
_entity_poly.pdbx_strand_id
1 'polypeptide(L)'
;MMKQMLSNSYLFGANTPYIEELYEAYLANPGAVDPAWRDYFDKLSNLPGAGNYTGPDVAHMPVINSFAVRAKEGTLHAPARSAAPNEKQVKVLQLINAYRVLGNRWANLDPLKRQERPSVAELE
;
A
#
# COMPACT_ATOMS: atom_id res chain seq x y z
N MET A 1 31.12 -1.95 -0.75
CA MET A 1 30.36 -1.69 0.50
C MET A 1 30.63 -0.30 1.08
N MET A 2 31.79 -0.01 1.69
CA MET A 2 32.03 1.31 2.35
C MET A 2 31.93 2.53 1.42
N LYS A 3 32.43 2.45 0.17
CA LYS A 3 32.34 3.57 -0.79
C LYS A 3 30.90 3.97 -1.15
N GLN A 4 29.97 3.01 -1.19
CA GLN A 4 28.54 3.27 -1.45
C GLN A 4 27.83 3.88 -0.23
N MET A 5 28.21 3.49 0.99
CA MET A 5 27.65 4.10 2.20
C MET A 5 28.10 5.56 2.35
N LEU A 6 29.37 5.86 2.04
CA LEU A 6 29.89 7.22 2.02
C LEU A 6 29.22 8.07 0.93
N SER A 7 29.06 7.51 -0.28
CA SER A 7 28.46 8.25 -1.40
C SER A 7 26.99 8.64 -1.16
N ASN A 8 26.25 7.90 -0.33
CA ASN A 8 24.84 8.19 -0.04
C ASN A 8 24.62 8.74 1.38
N SER A 9 25.71 9.05 2.09
CA SER A 9 25.65 9.52 3.49
C SER A 9 24.82 10.79 3.68
N TYR A 10 24.73 11.64 2.64
CA TYR A 10 23.91 12.83 2.66
C TYR A 10 22.41 12.52 2.65
N LEU A 11 21.99 11.36 2.12
CA LEU A 11 20.60 10.87 2.07
C LEU A 11 20.15 10.21 3.38
N PHE A 12 20.84 10.45 4.49
CA PHE A 12 20.48 9.91 5.79
C PHE A 12 19.22 10.60 6.35
N GLY A 13 18.38 9.84 7.07
CA GLY A 13 17.05 10.29 7.50
C GLY A 13 17.01 11.55 8.38
N ALA A 14 18.12 11.96 9.00
CA ALA A 14 18.19 13.24 9.71
C ALA A 14 18.18 14.46 8.78
N ASN A 15 18.60 14.30 7.52
CA ASN A 15 18.60 15.35 6.50
C ASN A 15 17.31 15.37 5.67
N THR A 16 16.34 14.51 5.97
CA THR A 16 15.10 14.38 5.20
C THR A 16 14.40 15.73 4.98
N PRO A 17 14.20 16.61 5.99
CA PRO A 17 13.51 17.88 5.76
C PRO A 17 14.24 18.79 4.76
N TYR A 18 15.58 18.80 4.80
CA TYR A 18 16.40 19.59 3.88
C TYR A 18 16.34 19.07 2.45
N ILE A 19 16.45 17.75 2.27
CA ILE A 19 16.36 17.13 0.95
C ILE A 19 14.95 17.29 0.37
N GLU A 20 13.93 17.23 1.22
CA GLU A 20 12.54 17.42 0.84
C GLU A 20 12.29 18.85 0.34
N GLU A 21 12.71 19.88 1.09
CA GLU A 21 12.60 21.27 0.65
C GLU A 21 13.33 21.50 -0.68
N LEU A 22 14.52 20.93 -0.83
CA LEU A 22 15.30 21.01 -2.06
C LEU A 22 14.60 20.30 -3.23
N TYR A 23 13.98 19.14 -2.99
CA TYR A 23 13.23 18.43 -4.02
C TYR A 23 11.96 19.18 -4.43
N GLU A 24 11.27 19.81 -3.47
CA GLU A 24 10.12 20.67 -3.78
C GLU A 24 10.52 21.89 -4.61
N ALA A 25 11.67 22.51 -4.31
CA ALA A 25 12.22 23.58 -5.12
C ALA A 25 12.52 23.11 -6.56
N TYR A 26 13.07 21.89 -6.71
CA TYR A 26 13.28 21.26 -8.02
C TYR A 26 11.96 21.00 -8.76
N LEU A 27 10.92 20.47 -8.10
CA LEU A 27 9.61 20.23 -8.70
C LEU A 27 8.95 21.53 -9.18
N ALA A 28 9.14 22.64 -8.45
CA ALA A 28 8.64 23.95 -8.85
C ALA A 28 9.45 24.56 -10.00
N ASN A 29 10.78 24.46 -9.92
CA ASN A 29 11.70 24.94 -10.94
C ASN A 29 13.03 24.18 -10.85
N PRO A 30 13.37 23.31 -11.83
CA PRO A 30 14.66 22.63 -11.85
C PRO A 30 15.85 23.61 -11.83
N GLY A 31 15.65 24.84 -12.33
CA GLY A 31 16.55 25.99 -12.28
C GLY A 31 16.99 26.44 -10.90
N ALA A 32 16.18 26.17 -9.87
CA ALA A 32 16.36 26.70 -8.51
C ALA A 32 17.32 25.88 -7.64
N VAL A 33 17.72 24.69 -8.10
CA VAL A 33 18.65 23.81 -7.38
C VAL A 33 20.00 23.72 -8.08
N ASP A 34 21.02 23.42 -7.30
CA ASP A 34 22.37 23.20 -7.81
C ASP A 34 22.40 22.09 -8.87
N PRO A 35 23.30 22.17 -9.88
CA PRO A 35 23.36 21.20 -10.98
C PRO A 35 23.49 19.75 -10.51
N ALA A 36 24.29 19.49 -9.47
CA ALA A 36 24.47 18.14 -8.92
C ALA A 36 23.17 17.55 -8.37
N TRP A 37 22.31 18.39 -7.78
CA TRP A 37 21.00 17.98 -7.27
C TRP A 37 19.99 17.81 -8.39
N ARG A 38 20.02 18.68 -9.40
CA ARG A 38 19.20 18.51 -10.61
C ARG A 38 19.48 17.17 -11.28
N ASP A 39 20.75 16.85 -11.53
CA ASP A 39 21.16 15.59 -12.14
C ASP A 39 20.74 14.37 -11.30
N TYR A 40 20.73 14.52 -9.98
CA TYR A 40 20.28 13.49 -9.06
C TYR A 40 18.75 13.28 -9.16
N PHE A 41 17.97 14.36 -9.14
CA PHE A 41 16.51 14.31 -9.21
C PHE A 41 15.98 13.91 -10.60
N ASP A 42 16.68 14.29 -11.68
CA ASP A 42 16.36 13.83 -13.04
C ASP A 42 16.50 12.31 -13.16
N LYS A 43 17.44 11.69 -12.45
CA LYS A 43 17.55 10.21 -12.40
C LYS A 43 16.43 9.58 -11.59
N LEU A 44 15.94 10.27 -10.55
CA LEU A 44 14.86 9.82 -9.70
C LEU A 44 13.51 9.80 -10.45
N SER A 45 13.21 10.85 -11.22
CA SER A 45 11.96 10.95 -11.99
C SER A 45 11.83 9.92 -13.12
N ASN A 46 12.94 9.34 -13.56
CA ASN A 46 12.97 8.24 -14.53
C ASN A 46 12.71 6.86 -13.91
N LEU A 47 12.66 6.75 -12.58
CA LEU A 47 12.34 5.50 -11.90
C LEU A 47 10.82 5.31 -11.83
N PRO A 48 10.33 4.06 -11.97
CA PRO A 48 8.91 3.79 -11.77
C PRO A 48 8.52 4.18 -10.33
N GLY A 49 7.45 4.95 -10.20
CA GLY A 49 6.91 5.36 -8.92
C GLY A 49 6.53 4.15 -8.06
N ALA A 50 6.46 4.34 -6.74
CA ALA A 50 6.06 3.27 -5.84
C ALA A 50 4.63 2.77 -6.18
N GLY A 51 4.51 1.48 -6.50
CA GLY A 51 3.25 0.85 -6.88
C GLY A 51 2.91 1.05 -8.36
N ASN A 52 1.64 1.35 -8.66
CA ASN A 52 1.13 1.53 -10.03
C ASN A 52 1.03 3.01 -10.44
N TYR A 53 1.70 3.91 -9.72
CA TYR A 53 1.65 5.34 -10.01
C TYR A 53 2.57 5.69 -11.18
N THR A 54 2.02 6.32 -12.21
CA THR A 54 2.70 6.72 -13.45
C THR A 54 2.67 8.23 -13.70
N GLY A 55 2.14 9.00 -12.73
CA GLY A 55 2.07 10.45 -12.83
C GLY A 55 3.37 11.13 -12.39
N PRO A 56 3.48 12.46 -12.58
CA PRO A 56 4.59 13.25 -12.07
C PRO A 56 4.56 13.36 -10.55
N ASP A 57 5.72 13.47 -9.92
CA ASP A 57 5.80 13.64 -8.46
C ASP A 57 5.10 14.93 -7.99
N VAL A 58 4.47 14.84 -6.82
CA VAL A 58 3.69 15.93 -6.21
C VAL A 58 4.43 16.45 -4.98
N ALA A 59 4.55 17.78 -4.86
CA ALA A 59 5.16 18.42 -3.70
C ALA A 59 4.40 18.10 -2.40
N HIS A 60 5.12 17.87 -1.31
CA HIS A 60 4.55 17.39 -0.06
C HIS A 60 3.93 18.52 0.78
N MET A 61 4.58 19.68 0.86
CA MET A 61 4.12 20.83 1.64
C MET A 61 2.73 21.35 1.25
N PRO A 62 2.37 21.49 -0.04
CA PRO A 62 0.99 21.86 -0.41
C PRO A 62 -0.04 20.85 0.11
N VAL A 63 0.30 19.56 0.12
CA VAL A 63 -0.57 18.50 0.64
C VAL A 63 -0.74 18.67 2.14
N ILE A 64 0.34 18.79 2.91
CA ILE A 64 0.29 19.03 4.36
C ILE A 64 -0.54 20.28 4.68
N ASN A 65 -0.28 21.38 3.97
CA ASN A 65 -0.99 22.65 4.17
C ASN A 65 -2.48 22.51 3.90
N SER A 66 -2.86 21.80 2.83
CA SER A 66 -4.27 21.54 2.53
C SER A 66 -4.97 20.76 3.65
N PHE A 67 -4.29 19.77 4.24
CA PHE A 67 -4.81 19.03 5.39
C PHE A 67 -4.88 19.90 6.65
N ALA A 68 -3.88 20.77 6.88
CA ALA A 68 -3.88 21.69 8.01
C ALA A 68 -5.03 22.71 7.93
N VAL A 69 -5.33 23.23 6.73
CA VAL A 69 -6.48 24.11 6.49
C VAL A 69 -7.79 23.37 6.71
N ARG A 70 -7.94 22.19 6.10
CA ARG A 70 -9.14 21.34 6.25
C ARG A 70 -9.40 20.93 7.70
N ALA A 71 -8.33 20.70 8.47
CA ALA A 71 -8.40 20.43 9.90
C ALA A 71 -8.96 21.63 10.69
N LYS A 72 -8.46 22.84 10.38
CA LYS A 72 -8.94 24.09 11.01
C LYS A 72 -10.40 24.37 10.67
N GLU A 73 -10.82 24.06 9.45
CA GLU A 73 -12.20 24.22 8.98
C GLU A 73 -13.16 23.14 9.51
N GLY A 74 -12.64 22.08 10.14
CA GLY A 74 -13.44 20.96 10.63
C GLY A 74 -14.04 20.07 9.53
N THR A 75 -13.56 20.21 8.29
CA THR A 75 -14.07 19.50 7.10
C THR A 75 -13.34 18.17 6.84
N LEU A 76 -12.48 17.74 7.79
CA LEU A 76 -11.88 16.41 7.77
C LEU A 76 -12.93 15.34 8.05
N HIS A 77 -13.59 14.88 7.00
CA HIS A 77 -14.37 13.65 7.06
C HIS A 77 -13.45 12.48 6.75
N ALA A 78 -13.40 11.50 7.66
CA ALA A 78 -12.89 10.19 7.30
C ALA A 78 -13.67 9.72 6.05
N PRO A 79 -13.00 9.17 5.02
CA PRO A 79 -13.74 8.55 3.94
C PRO A 79 -14.70 7.58 4.60
N ALA A 80 -16.00 7.71 4.28
CA ALA A 80 -16.96 6.71 4.67
C ALA A 80 -16.35 5.39 4.20
N ARG A 81 -15.90 4.55 5.14
CA ARG A 81 -15.48 3.21 4.78
C ARG A 81 -16.74 2.64 4.16
N SER A 82 -16.75 2.53 2.84
CA SER A 82 -17.69 1.68 2.18
C SER A 82 -17.39 0.32 2.77
N ALA A 83 -18.14 -0.05 3.81
CA ALA A 83 -18.39 -1.43 4.12
C ALA A 83 -19.18 -1.95 2.93
N ALA A 84 -18.51 -2.08 1.78
CA ALA A 84 -18.98 -2.92 0.72
C ALA A 84 -19.25 -4.25 1.43
N PRO A 85 -20.47 -4.80 1.36
CA PRO A 85 -20.77 -6.10 1.91
C PRO A 85 -19.70 -7.01 1.35
N ASN A 86 -18.78 -7.45 2.21
CA ASN A 86 -17.60 -8.14 1.78
C ASN A 86 -18.12 -9.53 1.42
N GLU A 87 -18.58 -9.72 0.18
CA GLU A 87 -19.32 -10.91 -0.26
C GLU A 87 -18.51 -12.16 0.05
N LYS A 88 -17.19 -12.07 -0.10
CA LYS A 88 -16.22 -13.08 0.32
C LYS A 88 -16.33 -13.42 1.80
N GLN A 89 -16.50 -12.44 2.67
CA GLN A 89 -16.68 -12.64 4.11
C GLN A 89 -17.99 -13.35 4.45
N VAL A 90 -19.08 -13.04 3.73
CA VAL A 90 -20.35 -13.76 3.86
C VAL A 90 -20.20 -15.21 3.39
N LYS A 91 -19.55 -15.44 2.24
CA LYS A 91 -19.25 -16.77 1.72
C LYS A 91 -18.37 -17.59 2.66
N VAL A 92 -17.36 -16.96 3.28
CA VAL A 92 -16.50 -17.60 4.29
C VAL A 92 -17.33 -18.04 5.51
N LEU A 93 -18.26 -17.20 5.99
CA LEU A 93 -19.12 -17.58 7.11
C LEU A 93 -20.07 -18.73 6.75
N GLN A 94 -20.61 -18.74 5.53
CA GLN A 94 -21.42 -19.85 5.01
C GLN A 94 -20.61 -21.16 4.97
N LEU A 95 -19.37 -21.10 4.47
CA LEU A 95 -18.45 -22.24 4.43
C LEU A 95 -18.15 -22.78 5.84
N ILE A 96 -17.82 -21.90 6.79
CA ILE A 96 -17.55 -22.30 8.19
C ILE A 96 -18.77 -23.01 8.78
N ASN A 97 -19.97 -22.50 8.53
CA ASN A 97 -21.20 -23.13 9.03
C ASN A 97 -21.45 -24.49 8.37
N ALA A 98 -21.24 -24.60 7.05
CA ALA A 98 -21.36 -25.86 6.32
C ALA A 98 -20.42 -26.94 6.90
N TYR A 99 -19.15 -26.61 7.15
CA TYR A 99 -18.21 -27.55 7.76
C TYR A 99 -18.57 -27.93 9.21
N ARG A 100 -19.18 -27.03 9.98
CA ARG A 100 -19.63 -27.33 11.36
C ARG A 100 -20.80 -28.32 11.39
N VAL A 101 -21.74 -28.17 10.47
CA VAL A 101 -22.98 -28.96 10.46
C VAL A 101 -22.81 -30.26 9.65
N LEU A 102 -22.15 -30.20 8.49
CA LEU A 102 -22.03 -31.32 7.55
C LEU A 102 -20.65 -31.99 7.53
N GLY A 103 -19.64 -31.42 8.21
CA GLY A 103 -18.27 -31.91 8.14
C GLY A 103 -18.09 -33.35 8.62
N ASN A 104 -18.94 -33.84 9.53
CA ASN A 104 -18.90 -35.23 9.98
C ASN A 104 -19.21 -36.25 8.86
N ARG A 105 -20.06 -35.88 7.89
CA ARG A 105 -20.43 -36.72 6.73
C ARG A 105 -19.32 -36.80 5.69
N TRP A 106 -18.44 -35.81 5.67
CA TRP A 106 -17.29 -35.75 4.76
C TRP A 106 -15.96 -36.14 5.43
N ALA A 107 -15.99 -36.44 6.74
CA ALA A 107 -14.83 -36.86 7.49
C ALA A 107 -14.35 -38.28 7.07
N ASN A 108 -13.04 -38.51 7.16
CA ASN A 108 -12.44 -39.81 6.82
C ASN A 108 -12.56 -40.79 7.98
N LEU A 109 -13.75 -41.37 8.18
CA LEU A 109 -14.02 -42.26 9.32
C LEU A 109 -13.72 -43.73 9.03
N ASP A 110 -13.66 -44.14 7.76
CA ASP A 110 -13.36 -45.53 7.38
C ASP A 110 -11.84 -45.73 7.16
N PRO A 111 -11.13 -46.44 8.06
CA PRO A 111 -9.70 -46.71 7.89
C PRO A 111 -9.40 -47.66 6.74
N LEU A 112 -10.39 -48.46 6.31
CA LEU A 112 -10.25 -49.44 5.24
C LEU A 112 -10.59 -48.86 3.86
N LYS A 113 -11.07 -47.61 3.81
CA LYS A 113 -11.42 -46.86 2.57
C LYS A 113 -12.31 -47.65 1.61
N ARG A 114 -13.26 -48.40 2.14
CA ARG A 114 -14.16 -49.27 1.37
C ARG A 114 -15.31 -48.49 0.74
N GLN A 115 -15.67 -47.35 1.33
CA GLN A 115 -16.68 -46.44 0.80
C GLN A 115 -16.01 -45.16 0.28
N GLU A 116 -16.44 -44.73 -0.91
CA GLU A 116 -16.07 -43.43 -1.44
C GLU A 116 -16.80 -42.32 -0.69
N ARG A 117 -16.16 -41.15 -0.58
CA ARG A 117 -16.77 -40.02 0.10
C ARG A 117 -17.95 -39.50 -0.71
N PRO A 118 -19.11 -39.27 -0.08
CA PRO A 118 -20.21 -38.62 -0.76
C PRO A 118 -19.80 -37.19 -1.15
N SER A 119 -20.15 -36.77 -2.37
CA SER A 119 -20.03 -35.37 -2.78
C SER A 119 -21.06 -34.54 -2.03
N VAL A 120 -20.61 -33.44 -1.43
CA VAL A 120 -21.45 -32.48 -0.69
C VAL A 120 -21.19 -31.11 -1.30
N ALA A 121 -22.12 -30.63 -2.12
CA ALA A 121 -21.98 -29.40 -2.90
C ALA A 121 -21.75 -28.16 -2.04
N GLU A 122 -22.18 -28.19 -0.77
CA GLU A 122 -22.00 -27.10 0.18
C GLU A 122 -20.59 -27.01 0.79
N LEU A 123 -19.72 -28.01 0.55
CA LEU A 123 -18.34 -28.07 1.03
C LEU A 123 -17.29 -27.85 -0.08
N GLU A 124 -17.73 -27.69 -1.33
CA GLU A 124 -16.91 -27.47 -2.55
C GLU A 124 -16.97 -26.02 -3.07
#